data_AF-A0A965KPY3-F1
#
_entry.id   AF-A0A965KPY3-F1
#
_cell.length_a   1.000
_cell.length_b   1.000
_cell.length_c   1.000
_cell.angle_alpha   90.00
_cell.angle_beta   90.00
_cell.angle_gamma   90.00
#
_symmetry.space_group_name_H-M   'P 1'
#
loop_
_entity.id
_entity.type
_entity.pdbx_description
1 polymer ?
#
loop_
_entity_poly.entity_id
_entity_poly.type
_entity_poly.pdbx_seq_one_letter_code
_entity_poly.pdbx_strand_id
1 'polypeptide(L)' 'MANRKKVIDLDTYSALDAYCISLNEYYKSLRRAGFSTDAAFWLITDPDSFPSWILPVKPLEKIGDVPYDDDDED' A
#
# COMPACT_ATOMS: atom_id res chain seq x y z
N MET A 1 17.99 -26.73 -0.54
CA MET A 1 18.19 -25.75 0.56
C MET A 1 16.97 -24.84 0.58
N ALA A 2 16.19 -24.82 1.67
CA ALA A 2 15.09 -23.87 1.80
C ALA A 2 15.68 -22.49 2.06
N ASN A 3 15.52 -21.55 1.12
CA ASN A 3 15.93 -20.17 1.31
C ASN A 3 15.04 -19.58 2.42
N ARG A 4 15.55 -19.51 3.66
CA ARG A 4 14.83 -18.86 4.77
C ARG A 4 14.67 -17.40 4.38
N LYS A 5 13.44 -16.95 4.14
CA LYS A 5 13.14 -15.53 3.91
C LYS A 5 13.65 -14.77 5.13
N LYS A 6 14.63 -13.88 4.93
CA LYS A 6 15.08 -12.98 6.00
C LYS A 6 13.86 -12.17 6.45
N VAL A 7 13.66 -12.09 7.77
CA VAL A 7 12.72 -11.15 8.35
C VAL A 7 13.20 -9.75 7.95
N ILE A 8 12.34 -8.98 7.28
CA ILE A 8 12.67 -7.64 6.79
C ILE A 8 12.40 -6.67 7.93
N ASP A 9 13.43 -6.02 8.43
CA ASP A 9 13.31 -4.93 9.41
C ASP A 9 13.02 -3.62 8.67
N LEU A 10 11.78 -3.17 8.72
CA LEU A 10 11.31 -2.00 7.98
C LEU A 10 11.88 -0.68 8.52
N ASP A 11 12.38 -0.66 9.76
CA ASP A 11 12.95 0.55 10.38
C ASP A 11 14.36 0.89 9.85
N THR A 12 14.98 -0.04 9.14
CA THR A 12 16.31 0.16 8.51
C THR A 12 16.24 0.71 7.09
N TYR A 13 15.04 0.77 6.49
CA TYR A 13 14.85 1.17 5.11
C TYR A 13 14.37 2.62 5.01
N SER A 14 14.79 3.33 3.96
CA SER A 14 14.16 4.62 3.65
C SER A 14 12.67 4.41 3.34
N ALA A 15 11.85 5.45 3.50
CA ALA A 15 10.43 5.37 3.16
C ALA A 15 10.19 4.91 1.70
N LEU A 16 11.10 5.30 0.79
CA LEU A 16 11.06 4.90 -0.62
C LEU A 16 11.42 3.41 -0.79
N ASP A 17 12.42 2.91 -0.05
CA ASP A 17 12.79 1.50 -0.09
C ASP A 17 11.66 0.63 0.47
N ALA A 18 11.07 1.02 1.60
CA ALA A 18 9.93 0.33 2.19
C ALA A 18 8.75 0.26 1.20
N TYR A 19 8.45 1.38 0.51
CA TYR A 19 7.44 1.42 -0.54
C TYR A 19 7.75 0.43 -1.68
N CYS A 20 8.96 0.46 -2.22
CA CYS A 20 9.37 -0.43 -3.32
C CYS A 20 9.33 -1.91 -2.92
N ILE A 21 9.74 -2.23 -1.68
CA ILE A 21 9.69 -3.58 -1.12
C ILE A 21 8.24 -4.06 -1.04
N SER A 22 7.33 -3.25 -0.50
CA SER A 22 5.91 -3.57 -0.38
C SER A 22 5.26 -3.84 -1.74
N LEU A 23 5.54 -3.00 -2.75
CA LEU A 23 5.03 -3.22 -4.11
C LEU A 23 5.52 -4.54 -4.72
N ASN A 24 6.80 -4.86 -4.56
CA ASN A 24 7.39 -6.10 -5.08
C ASN A 24 6.82 -7.34 -4.39
N GLU A 25 6.60 -7.28 -3.07
CA GLU A 25 5.99 -8.37 -2.31
C GLU A 25 4.51 -8.56 -2.69
N TYR A 26 3.79 -7.47 -2.93
CA TYR A 26 2.41 -7.54 -3.45
C TYR A 26 2.36 -8.21 -4.82
N TYR A 27 3.19 -7.77 -5.77
CA TYR A 27 3.29 -8.39 -7.10
C TYR A 27 3.55 -9.89 -7.02
N LYS A 28 4.57 -10.29 -6.27
CA LYS A 28 4.96 -11.70 -6.14
C LYS A 28 3.85 -12.52 -5.48
N SER A 29 3.11 -11.93 -4.55
CA SER A 29 1.98 -12.58 -3.89
C SER A 29 0.82 -12.78 -4.85
N LEU A 30 0.46 -11.79 -5.66
CA LEU A 30 -0.52 -11.91 -6.74
C LEU A 30 -0.13 -13.00 -7.74
N ARG A 31 1.13 -13.01 -8.18
CA ARG A 31 1.64 -14.04 -9.12
C ARG A 31 1.60 -15.44 -8.50
N ARG A 32 1.94 -15.58 -7.22
CA ARG A 32 1.82 -16.86 -6.49
C ARG A 32 0.38 -17.31 -6.28
N ALA A 33 -0.57 -16.38 -6.20
CA ALA A 33 -2.00 -16.66 -6.12
C ALA A 33 -2.64 -17.02 -7.48
N GLY A 34 -1.91 -16.93 -8.59
CA GLY A 34 -2.36 -17.35 -9.91
C GLY A 34 -2.88 -16.24 -10.82
N PHE A 35 -2.81 -14.98 -10.40
CA PHE A 35 -3.18 -13.82 -11.24
C PHE A 35 -2.27 -13.76 -12.46
N SER A 36 -2.80 -13.40 -13.65
CA SER A 36 -1.95 -13.14 -14.82
C SER A 36 -0.99 -11.97 -14.57
N THR A 37 0.06 -11.86 -15.37
CA THR A 37 0.97 -10.70 -15.32
C THR A 37 0.23 -9.39 -15.51
N ASP A 38 -0.72 -9.36 -16.44
CA ASP A 38 -1.49 -8.15 -16.76
C ASP A 38 -2.41 -7.76 -15.60
N ALA A 39 -3.11 -8.73 -14.99
CA ALA A 39 -3.96 -8.47 -13.83
C ALA A 39 -3.14 -8.03 -12.62
N ALA A 40 -1.98 -8.66 -12.39
CA ALA A 40 -1.09 -8.28 -11.31
C ALA A 40 -0.49 -6.88 -11.50
N PHE A 41 -0.15 -6.51 -12.73
CA PHE A 41 0.33 -5.17 -13.05
C PHE A 41 -0.76 -4.12 -12.85
N TRP A 42 -1.98 -4.40 -13.31
CA TRP A 42 -3.12 -3.48 -13.15
C TRP A 42 -3.41 -3.17 -11.67
N LEU A 43 -3.40 -4.20 -10.81
CA LEU A 43 -3.57 -4.02 -9.37
C LEU A 43 -2.45 -3.19 -8.73
N ILE A 44 -1.20 -3.33 -9.18
CA ILE A 44 -0.08 -2.54 -8.65
C ILE A 44 -0.16 -1.07 -9.04
N THR A 45 -0.77 -0.77 -10.19
CA THR A 45 -0.97 0.61 -10.62
C THR A 45 -2.16 1.29 -9.94
N ASP A 46 -2.95 0.54 -9.17
CA ASP A 46 -4.11 1.02 -8.41
C ASP A 46 -3.81 0.97 -6.89
N PRO A 47 -3.39 2.09 -6.28
CA PRO A 47 -3.08 2.15 -4.85
C PRO A 47 -4.26 1.85 -3.93
N ASP A 48 -5.50 2.03 -4.39
CA ASP A 48 -6.70 1.77 -3.61
C ASP A 48 -7.01 0.26 -3.52
N SER A 49 -6.44 -0.54 -4.41
CA SER A 49 -6.50 -2.00 -4.35
C SER A 49 -5.65 -2.58 -3.21
N PHE A 50 -4.76 -1.78 -2.62
CA PHE A 50 -3.80 -2.26 -1.65
C PHE A 50 -4.47 -2.49 -0.29
N PRO A 51 -4.18 -3.63 0.36
CA PRO A 51 -4.56 -3.80 1.75
C PRO A 51 -3.95 -2.69 2.61
N SER A 52 -4.72 -2.14 3.56
CA SER A 52 -4.34 -0.99 4.39
C SER A 52 -3.04 -1.11 5.19
N TRP A 53 -2.50 -2.33 5.30
CA TRP A 53 -1.33 -2.70 6.07
C TRP A 53 -0.07 -2.93 5.21
N ILE A 54 -0.16 -2.90 3.88
CA ILE A 54 0.98 -3.21 3.01
C ILE A 54 1.85 -1.99 2.71
N LEU A 55 1.25 -0.80 2.63
CA LEU A 55 2.02 0.42 2.42
C LEU A 55 2.54 0.95 3.76
N PRO A 56 3.77 1.50 3.81
CA PRO A 56 4.19 2.31 4.95
C PRO A 56 3.13 3.40 5.12
N VAL A 57 2.58 3.48 6.34
CA VAL A 57 1.39 4.27 6.70
C VAL A 57 1.44 5.61 5.96
N LYS A 58 0.48 5.86 5.04
CA LYS A 58 0.33 7.20 4.48
C LYS A 58 0.26 8.17 5.66
N PRO A 59 0.95 9.33 5.62
CA PRO A 59 0.61 10.40 6.55
C PRO A 59 -0.91 10.55 6.48
N LEU A 60 -1.59 10.42 7.62
CA LEU A 60 -3.04 10.59 7.70
C LEU A 60 -3.39 11.83 6.89
N GLU A 61 -4.15 11.66 5.81
CA GLU A 61 -4.80 12.80 5.18
C GLU A 61 -5.57 13.48 6.31
N LYS A 62 -5.33 14.77 6.53
CA LYS A 62 -6.06 15.53 7.55
C LYS A 62 -7.55 15.31 7.30
N ILE A 63 -8.19 14.55 8.17
CA ILE A 63 -9.63 14.39 8.18
C ILE A 63 -10.20 15.76 8.51
N GLY A 64 -10.79 16.40 7.50
CA GLY A 64 -11.69 17.54 7.66
C GLY A 64 -11.03 18.92 7.72
N ASP A 65 -10.87 19.53 6.54
CA ASP A 65 -11.34 20.91 6.37
C ASP A 65 -12.64 20.80 5.57
N VAL A 66 -13.66 20.18 6.18
CA VAL A 66 -15.03 20.31 5.69
C VAL A 66 -15.45 21.71 6.13
N PRO A 67 -15.72 22.66 5.21
CA PRO A 67 -16.36 23.90 5.60
C PRO A 67 -17.68 23.51 6.25
N TYR A 68 -17.90 23.94 7.49
CA TYR A 68 -19.24 23.90 8.06
C TYR A 68 -20.12 24.76 7.14
N ASP A 69 -21.11 24.13 6.51
CA ASP A 69 -22.18 24.82 5.80
C ASP A 69 -23.12 25.36 6.91
N ASP A 70 -22.83 26.57 7.40
CA ASP A 70 -23.68 27.32 8.34
C ASP A 70 -24.92 27.85 7.59
N ASP A 71 -25.76 26.95 7.08
CA ASP A 71 -27.01 27.26 6.38
C ASP A 71 -28.24 26.77 7.19
N ASP A 72 -28.23 27.05 8.50
CA ASP A 72 -29.40 26.95 9.38
C ASP A 72 -29.49 28.21 10.28
N GLU A 73 -29.70 29.40 9.68
CA GLU A 73 -30.24 30.59 10.37
C GLU A 73 -31.71 30.80 9.94
N ASP A 74 -32.63 30.52 10.89
CA ASP A 74 -34.05 30.93 11.06
C ASP A 74 -34.97 31.21 9.83
#